data_AF-A0A7H8QCM6-F1
#
_entry.id   AF-A0A7H8QCM6-F1
#
_cell.length_a   1.000
_cell.length_b   1.000
_cell.length_c   1.000
_cell.angle_alpha   90.00
_cell.angle_beta   90.00
_cell.angle_gamma   90.00
#
_symmetry.space_group_name_H-M   'P 1'
#
loop_
_entity.id
_entity.type
_entity.pdbx_description
1 polymer ?
#
loop_
_entity_poly.entity_id
_entity_poly.type
_entity_poly.pdbx_seq_one_letter_code
_entity_poly.pdbx_strand_id
1 'polypeptide(L)'
;MKKLKEEKGYTLIIALLMIVLFLSMSAVFIQASLSHAKQEQTVDQGNLSVTAAEMGVEYYTGVFKNNIDDAYNEVTNSANSNLLLEFINCKNAAVGTIETCKTEKRTKATNQFVTKLNTLMNAEIAASAINIDRENSVSQFDLQTSSVASVTSEKKVKLDLSVLGKSGTSKKVLEADITFEIPEFFTVIVANTPSIVDNIFDVPNDLPVCTETYSSTTVFPCKLSPGKDIQRLVDSIPDHLKASAKIQVTDPRVLCNSPYNYNGICHPKDLKGVTIYSSSNSIMKLDYGSRPSNFNWYHKGEVFIDKPMNQSNMTLVFESLNSLSPLNDFHGTIVLMNSDSIKETLAVGKKIKPGDSGKMCLNLSGLTLEELGIVKTNFDYNSGGSKGLVYYLIDENKSSRFELHSASSVIELTKAANFLSDCGVQPIKQGDSISFGNFVNPIIDLDVEY
;
A
#
# COMPACT_ATOMS: atom_id res chain seq x y z
N MET A 1 13.94 48.89 -116.59
CA MET A 1 13.98 48.99 -115.10
C MET A 1 12.76 48.29 -114.54
N LYS A 2 12.92 47.13 -113.88
CA LYS A 2 11.83 46.44 -113.18
C LYS A 2 11.54 47.20 -111.88
N LYS A 3 10.37 47.83 -111.77
CA LYS A 3 9.91 48.47 -110.53
C LYS A 3 9.58 47.37 -109.52
N LEU A 4 10.40 47.24 -108.47
CA LEU A 4 10.08 46.44 -107.29
C LEU A 4 8.85 47.07 -106.62
N LYS A 5 7.77 46.29 -106.53
CA LYS A 5 6.51 46.67 -105.85
C LYS A 5 6.81 46.93 -104.37
N GLU A 6 6.30 48.03 -103.82
CA GLU A 6 6.44 48.42 -102.41
C GLU A 6 5.64 47.48 -101.48
N GLU A 7 6.22 46.34 -101.12
CA GLU A 7 5.68 45.36 -100.14
C GLU A 7 6.02 45.75 -98.67
N LYS A 8 6.66 46.91 -98.45
CA LYS A 8 7.24 47.30 -97.15
C LYS A 8 6.20 47.50 -96.05
N GLY A 9 4.97 47.89 -96.38
CA GLY A 9 3.88 48.07 -95.40
C GLY A 9 3.29 46.77 -94.88
N TYR A 10 3.12 45.76 -95.75
CA TYR A 10 2.55 44.46 -95.36
C TYR A 10 3.50 43.65 -94.48
N THR A 11 4.81 43.75 -94.70
CA THR A 11 5.82 43.09 -93.85
C THR A 11 5.77 43.64 -92.42
N LEU A 12 5.60 44.96 -92.27
CA LEU A 12 5.46 45.61 -90.97
C LEU A 12 4.19 45.14 -90.24
N ILE A 13 3.06 45.06 -90.96
CA ILE A 13 1.79 44.60 -90.40
C ILE A 13 1.88 43.13 -89.97
N ILE A 14 2.49 42.26 -90.79
CA ILE A 14 2.69 40.84 -90.47
C ILE A 14 3.63 40.68 -89.26
N ALA A 15 4.71 41.46 -89.19
CA ALA A 15 5.61 41.45 -88.04
C ALA A 15 4.91 41.93 -86.76
N LEU A 16 4.11 43.00 -86.84
CA LEU A 16 3.32 43.50 -85.71
C LEU A 16 2.28 42.47 -85.26
N LEU A 17 1.60 41.84 -86.22
CA LEU A 17 0.64 40.75 -85.96
C LEU A 17 1.33 39.57 -85.27
N MET A 18 2.50 39.16 -85.74
CA MET A 18 3.31 38.11 -85.11
C MET A 18 3.68 38.49 -83.68
N ILE A 19 4.17 39.71 -83.44
CA ILE A 19 4.54 40.19 -82.10
C ILE A 19 3.33 40.13 -81.16
N VAL A 20 2.16 40.62 -81.59
CA VAL A 20 0.92 40.59 -80.80
C VAL A 20 0.50 39.14 -80.50
N LEU A 21 0.63 38.25 -81.47
CA LEU A 21 0.27 36.83 -81.32
C LEU A 21 1.21 36.10 -80.36
N PHE A 22 2.51 36.37 -80.42
CA PHE A 22 3.47 35.82 -79.46
C PHE A 22 3.28 36.39 -78.06
N LEU A 23 2.97 37.69 -77.92
CA LEU A 23 2.68 38.32 -76.63
C LEU A 23 1.40 37.76 -76.01
N SER A 24 0.34 37.57 -76.79
CA SER A 24 -0.91 37.02 -76.29
C SER A 24 -0.75 35.55 -75.86
N MET A 25 -0.04 34.73 -76.65
CA MET A 25 0.28 33.35 -76.25
C MET A 25 1.16 33.31 -75.00
N SER A 26 2.21 34.13 -74.92
CA SER A 26 3.11 34.18 -73.76
C SER A 26 2.39 34.63 -72.50
N ALA A 27 1.48 35.61 -72.61
CA ALA A 27 0.65 36.06 -71.49
C ALA A 27 -0.25 34.93 -70.96
N VAL A 28 -0.85 34.13 -71.86
CA VAL A 28 -1.66 32.96 -71.48
C VAL A 28 -0.80 31.92 -70.75
N PHE A 29 0.42 31.64 -71.23
CA PHE A 29 1.32 30.69 -70.55
C PHE A 29 1.78 31.19 -69.17
N ILE A 30 2.09 32.47 -69.03
CA ILE A 30 2.46 33.07 -67.73
C ILE A 30 1.28 33.00 -66.77
N GLN A 31 0.07 33.35 -67.23
CA GLN A 31 -1.14 33.27 -66.41
C GLN A 31 -1.45 31.83 -65.98
N ALA A 32 -1.30 30.86 -66.89
CA ALA A 32 -1.47 29.45 -66.59
C ALA A 32 -0.43 28.97 -65.55
N SER A 33 0.84 29.33 -65.71
CA SER A 33 1.91 28.99 -64.76
C SER A 33 1.68 29.58 -63.37
N LEU A 34 1.28 30.86 -63.28
CA LEU A 34 0.91 31.50 -62.01
C LEU A 34 -0.32 30.85 -61.37
N SER A 35 -1.28 30.43 -62.17
CA SER A 35 -2.48 29.72 -61.68
C SER A 35 -2.11 28.35 -61.11
N HIS A 36 -1.27 27.58 -61.81
CA HIS A 36 -0.80 26.29 -61.31
C HIS A 36 0.04 26.44 -60.04
N ALA A 37 0.95 27.41 -59.99
CA ALA A 37 1.74 27.68 -58.79
C ALA A 37 0.87 28.05 -57.57
N LYS A 38 -0.19 28.86 -57.77
CA LYS A 38 -1.14 29.17 -56.69
C LYS A 38 -1.95 27.95 -56.26
N GLN A 39 -2.36 27.12 -57.21
CA GLN A 39 -3.13 25.90 -56.93
C GLN A 39 -2.28 24.90 -56.16
N GLU A 40 -1.03 24.68 -56.58
CA GLU A 40 -0.04 23.85 -55.90
C GLU A 40 0.20 24.36 -54.47
N GLN A 41 0.48 25.66 -54.30
CA GLN A 41 0.68 26.24 -52.97
C GLN A 41 -0.56 26.09 -52.08
N THR A 42 -1.77 26.20 -52.62
CA THR A 42 -3.01 26.02 -51.86
C THR A 42 -3.20 24.57 -51.43
N VAL A 43 -2.92 23.61 -52.32
CA VAL A 43 -2.99 22.17 -52.02
C VAL A 43 -1.93 21.79 -50.98
N ASP A 44 -0.70 22.29 -51.13
CA ASP A 44 0.39 22.06 -50.19
C ASP A 44 0.09 22.64 -48.81
N GLN A 45 -0.41 23.88 -48.73
CA GLN A 45 -0.86 24.46 -47.46
C GLN A 45 -2.02 23.68 -46.85
N GLY A 46 -2.94 23.17 -47.67
CA GLY A 46 -3.99 22.25 -47.26
C GLY A 46 -3.41 21.02 -46.58
N ASN A 47 -2.55 20.29 -47.28
CA ASN A 47 -1.90 19.08 -46.78
C ASN A 47 -1.08 19.34 -45.52
N LEU A 48 -0.30 20.42 -45.49
CA LEU A 48 0.49 20.81 -44.32
C LEU A 48 -0.39 21.17 -43.13
N SER A 49 -1.57 21.76 -43.34
CA SER A 49 -2.51 22.05 -42.25
C SER A 49 -3.15 20.79 -41.67
N VAL A 50 -3.41 19.77 -42.49
CA VAL A 50 -3.85 18.44 -42.03
C VAL A 50 -2.73 17.77 -41.24
N THR A 51 -1.52 17.73 -41.81
CA THR A 51 -0.35 17.12 -41.17
C THR A 51 -0.04 17.80 -39.84
N ALA A 52 -0.18 19.12 -39.75
CA ALA A 52 -0.02 19.87 -38.50
C ALA A 52 -1.07 19.48 -37.45
N ALA A 53 -2.33 19.26 -37.85
CA ALA A 53 -3.37 18.79 -36.95
C ALA A 53 -3.07 17.36 -36.44
N GLU A 54 -2.66 16.46 -37.33
CA GLU A 54 -2.26 15.08 -36.98
C GLU A 54 -1.07 15.06 -36.00
N MET A 55 -0.03 15.85 -36.26
CA MET A 55 1.09 16.01 -35.32
C MET A 55 0.64 16.54 -33.96
N GLY A 56 -0.30 17.48 -33.94
CA GLY A 56 -0.83 18.01 -32.69
C GLY A 56 -1.64 16.98 -31.90
N VAL A 57 -2.42 16.12 -32.57
CA VAL A 57 -3.16 15.03 -31.93
C VAL A 57 -2.19 14.06 -31.26
N GLU A 58 -1.12 13.66 -31.96
CA GLU A 58 -0.10 12.77 -31.40
C GLU A 58 0.64 13.44 -30.21
N TYR A 59 0.99 14.72 -30.33
CA TYR A 59 1.62 15.49 -29.27
C TYR A 59 0.74 15.56 -28.00
N TYR A 60 -0.51 15.98 -28.14
CA TYR A 60 -1.41 16.14 -27.00
C TYR A 60 -1.82 14.80 -26.39
N THR A 61 -1.85 13.72 -27.17
CA THR A 61 -1.98 12.36 -26.62
C THR A 61 -0.84 12.05 -25.65
N GLY A 62 0.41 12.33 -26.05
CA GLY A 62 1.58 12.14 -25.19
C GLY A 62 1.53 12.99 -23.92
N VAL A 63 1.13 14.26 -24.04
CA VAL A 63 0.96 15.17 -22.90
C VAL A 63 -0.13 14.67 -21.96
N PHE A 64 -1.28 14.25 -22.48
CA PHE A 64 -2.39 13.75 -21.67
C PHE A 64 -2.08 12.45 -20.97
N LYS A 65 -1.28 11.57 -21.58
CA LYS A 65 -0.75 10.39 -20.89
C LYS A 65 0.04 10.78 -19.64
N ASN A 66 0.95 11.74 -19.76
CA ASN A 66 1.72 12.23 -18.61
C ASN A 66 0.81 12.91 -17.57
N ASN A 67 -0.18 13.70 -18.00
CA ASN A 67 -1.13 14.34 -17.09
C ASN A 67 -2.00 13.32 -16.33
N ILE A 68 -2.36 12.20 -16.95
CA ILE A 68 -3.06 11.09 -16.29
C ILE A 68 -2.16 10.45 -15.23
N ASP A 69 -0.89 10.17 -15.57
CA ASP A 69 0.09 9.64 -14.62
C ASP A 69 0.30 10.59 -13.43
N ASP A 70 0.45 11.89 -13.69
CA ASP A 70 0.64 12.91 -12.66
C ASP A 70 -0.60 13.07 -11.77
N ALA A 71 -1.80 13.11 -12.35
CA ALA A 71 -3.04 13.15 -11.58
C ALA A 71 -3.19 11.91 -10.70
N TYR A 72 -2.84 10.73 -11.20
CA TYR A 72 -2.86 9.49 -10.43
C TYR A 72 -1.81 9.52 -9.30
N ASN A 73 -0.57 9.93 -9.59
CA ASN A 73 0.51 10.00 -8.62
C ASN A 73 0.20 11.01 -7.51
N GLU A 74 -0.39 12.16 -7.85
CA GLU A 74 -0.77 13.16 -6.86
C GLU A 74 -1.90 12.65 -5.97
N VAL A 75 -2.95 12.05 -6.53
CA VAL A 75 -4.03 11.45 -5.73
C VAL A 75 -3.46 10.35 -4.84
N THR A 76 -2.60 9.47 -5.34
CA THR A 76 -2.01 8.37 -4.55
C THR A 76 -1.06 8.88 -3.47
N ASN A 77 -0.14 9.80 -3.79
CA ASN A 77 0.84 10.32 -2.84
C ASN A 77 0.23 11.25 -1.78
N SER A 78 -0.76 12.09 -2.15
CA SER A 78 -1.49 12.93 -1.19
C SER A 78 -2.52 12.14 -0.37
N ALA A 79 -3.04 11.03 -0.90
CA ALA A 79 -3.98 10.14 -0.21
C ALA A 79 -3.34 9.14 0.75
N ASN A 80 -2.05 8.81 0.55
CA ASN A 80 -1.36 7.77 1.33
C ASN A 80 -1.47 7.96 2.84
N SER A 81 -1.53 9.20 3.32
CA SER A 81 -1.74 9.51 4.74
C SER A 81 -3.21 9.80 5.06
N ASN A 82 -3.86 10.74 4.35
CA ASN A 82 -5.18 11.24 4.77
C ASN A 82 -6.35 10.31 4.43
N LEU A 83 -6.43 9.76 3.22
CA LEU A 83 -7.53 8.84 2.88
C LEU A 83 -7.39 7.51 3.62
N LEU A 84 -6.16 7.08 3.89
CA LEU A 84 -5.87 5.91 4.72
C LEU A 84 -6.32 6.15 6.17
N LEU A 85 -5.96 7.29 6.77
CA LEU A 85 -6.43 7.70 8.10
C LEU A 85 -7.96 7.80 8.15
N GLU A 86 -8.60 8.39 7.14
CA GLU A 86 -10.06 8.47 7.04
C GLU A 86 -10.72 7.09 6.93
N PHE A 87 -10.11 6.15 6.18
CA PHE A 87 -10.60 4.78 6.09
C PHE A 87 -10.48 4.05 7.43
N ILE A 88 -9.33 4.16 8.10
CA ILE A 88 -9.09 3.58 9.43
C ILE A 88 -10.10 4.14 10.43
N ASN A 89 -10.35 5.45 10.40
CA ASN A 89 -11.35 6.10 11.25
C ASN A 89 -12.78 5.61 10.94
N CYS A 90 -13.14 5.45 9.66
CA CYS A 90 -14.43 4.90 9.24
C CYS A 90 -14.64 3.47 9.77
N LYS A 91 -13.61 2.62 9.67
CA LYS A 91 -13.61 1.26 10.23
C LYS A 91 -13.76 1.26 11.76
N ASN A 92 -13.02 2.12 12.45
CA ASN A 92 -12.99 2.18 13.92
C ASN A 92 -14.26 2.79 14.52
N ALA A 93 -14.97 3.65 13.79
CA ALA A 93 -16.16 4.33 14.28
C ALA A 93 -17.42 3.44 14.36
N ALA A 94 -17.37 2.18 13.89
CA ALA A 94 -18.52 1.26 13.82
C ALA A 94 -19.74 1.80 13.03
N VAL A 95 -19.55 2.82 12.18
CA VAL A 95 -20.65 3.53 11.47
C VAL A 95 -21.05 2.85 10.14
N GLY A 96 -20.27 1.88 9.63
CA GLY A 96 -20.60 1.19 8.38
C GLY A 96 -19.87 -0.14 8.18
N THR A 97 -20.34 -0.94 7.22
CA THR A 97 -19.61 -2.15 6.79
C THR A 97 -18.31 -1.74 6.09
N ILE A 98 -17.30 -2.62 6.09
CA ILE A 98 -16.01 -2.40 5.40
C ILE A 98 -16.23 -1.99 3.94
N GLU A 99 -17.22 -2.58 3.27
CA GLU A 99 -17.55 -2.25 1.87
C GLU A 99 -18.15 -0.86 1.69
N THR A 100 -18.92 -0.37 2.66
CA THR A 100 -19.45 1.00 2.64
C THR A 100 -18.31 2.02 2.73
N CYS A 101 -17.37 1.82 3.66
CA CYS A 101 -16.19 2.68 3.79
C CYS A 101 -15.31 2.63 2.53
N LYS A 102 -15.10 1.44 1.94
CA LYS A 102 -14.35 1.30 0.68
C LYS A 102 -15.00 2.09 -0.46
N THR A 103 -16.31 1.95 -0.63
CA THR A 103 -17.04 2.59 -1.73
C THR A 103 -17.00 4.12 -1.62
N GLU A 104 -17.23 4.67 -0.43
CA GLU A 104 -17.17 6.11 -0.20
C GLU A 104 -15.78 6.70 -0.52
N LYS A 105 -14.71 6.04 -0.06
CA LYS A 105 -13.34 6.52 -0.29
C LYS A 105 -12.90 6.33 -1.73
N ARG A 106 -13.34 5.27 -2.41
CA ARG A 106 -13.14 5.10 -3.86
C ARG A 106 -13.77 6.26 -4.61
N THR A 107 -15.03 6.59 -4.33
CA THR A 107 -15.73 7.72 -4.98
C THR A 107 -15.00 9.03 -4.75
N LYS A 108 -14.52 9.30 -3.53
CA LYS A 108 -13.76 10.51 -3.21
C LYS A 108 -12.45 10.59 -4.00
N ALA A 109 -11.66 9.52 -4.05
CA ALA A 109 -10.42 9.48 -4.83
C ALA A 109 -10.68 9.64 -6.34
N THR A 110 -11.72 8.99 -6.87
CA THR A 110 -12.13 9.17 -8.27
C THR A 110 -12.49 10.62 -8.57
N ASN A 111 -13.25 11.28 -7.70
CA ASN A 111 -13.62 12.69 -7.88
C ASN A 111 -12.41 13.62 -7.82
N GLN A 112 -11.45 13.35 -6.92
CA GLN A 112 -10.20 14.10 -6.86
C GLN A 112 -9.36 13.92 -8.12
N PHE A 113 -9.24 12.69 -8.61
CA PHE A 113 -8.55 12.37 -9.87
C PHE A 113 -9.16 13.11 -11.06
N VAL A 114 -10.48 13.01 -11.25
CA VAL A 114 -11.18 13.68 -12.36
C VAL A 114 -11.01 15.21 -12.26
N THR A 115 -11.10 15.77 -11.06
CA THR A 115 -10.92 17.21 -10.83
C THR A 115 -9.50 17.66 -11.18
N LYS A 116 -8.48 16.90 -10.78
CA LYS A 116 -7.09 17.20 -11.07
C LYS A 116 -6.79 17.08 -12.55
N LEU A 117 -7.25 16.00 -13.18
CA LEU A 117 -7.10 15.78 -14.61
C LEU A 117 -7.72 16.93 -15.41
N ASN A 118 -8.95 17.34 -15.09
CA ASN A 118 -9.57 18.51 -15.71
C ASN A 118 -8.74 19.79 -15.53
N THR A 119 -8.10 19.97 -14.37
CA THR A 119 -7.25 21.14 -14.11
C THR A 119 -6.00 21.13 -14.99
N LEU A 120 -5.33 19.98 -15.11
CA LEU A 120 -4.15 19.82 -15.97
C LEU A 120 -4.51 19.99 -17.45
N MET A 121 -5.62 19.42 -17.89
CA MET A 121 -6.08 19.55 -19.28
C MET A 121 -6.47 20.99 -19.63
N ASN A 122 -7.17 21.69 -18.74
CA ASN A 122 -7.50 23.10 -18.96
C ASN A 122 -6.26 24.00 -19.05
N ALA A 123 -5.15 23.61 -18.40
CA ALA A 123 -3.88 24.32 -18.54
C ALA A 123 -3.27 24.13 -19.95
N GLU A 124 -3.43 22.95 -20.56
CA GLU A 124 -2.98 22.67 -21.93
C GLU A 124 -3.83 23.42 -22.98
N ILE A 125 -5.14 23.59 -22.75
CA ILE A 125 -5.98 24.43 -23.61
C ILE A 125 -5.55 25.90 -23.53
N ALA A 126 -5.13 26.36 -22.35
CA ALA A 126 -4.68 27.73 -22.14
C ALA A 126 -3.25 27.98 -22.68
N ALA A 127 -2.53 26.93 -23.07
CA ALA A 127 -1.19 27.04 -23.63
C ALA A 127 -1.24 27.66 -25.04
N SER A 128 -0.16 28.33 -25.43
CA SER A 128 -0.07 28.94 -26.76
C SER A 128 0.17 27.87 -27.85
N ALA A 129 -0.30 28.16 -29.08
CA ALA A 129 -0.07 27.33 -30.25
C ALA A 129 1.42 26.95 -30.41
N ILE A 130 1.67 25.69 -30.78
CA ILE A 130 3.00 25.13 -30.94
C ILE A 130 3.42 25.27 -32.40
N ASN A 131 4.59 25.89 -32.61
CA ASN A 131 5.19 26.02 -33.94
C ASN A 131 5.96 24.74 -34.28
N ILE A 132 5.69 24.18 -35.46
CA ILE A 132 6.38 22.98 -35.97
C ILE A 132 7.79 23.36 -36.47
N ASP A 133 7.97 24.61 -36.91
CA ASP A 133 9.21 25.08 -37.51
C ASP A 133 9.79 26.28 -36.72
N ARG A 134 11.07 26.18 -36.33
CA ARG A 134 11.72 27.16 -35.42
C ARG A 134 12.07 28.48 -36.10
N GLU A 135 12.20 28.51 -37.42
CA GLU A 135 12.76 29.66 -38.13
C GLU A 135 11.72 30.51 -38.89
N ASN A 136 10.52 30.00 -39.21
CA ASN A 136 9.55 30.75 -40.05
C ASN A 136 8.06 30.66 -39.64
N SER A 137 7.70 29.94 -38.57
CA SER A 137 6.31 29.86 -38.04
C SER A 137 5.21 29.60 -39.09
N VAL A 138 5.52 28.87 -40.18
CA VAL A 138 4.57 28.69 -41.29
C VAL A 138 3.46 27.71 -40.91
N SER A 139 3.80 26.70 -40.10
CA SER A 139 2.88 25.67 -39.65
C SER A 139 2.86 25.55 -38.12
N GLN A 140 1.66 25.52 -37.57
CA GLN A 140 1.41 25.47 -36.13
C GLN A 140 0.19 24.60 -35.82
N PHE A 141 0.12 24.08 -34.61
CA PHE A 141 -1.06 23.39 -34.09
C PHE A 141 -1.47 23.92 -32.71
N ASP A 142 -2.75 23.79 -32.39
CA ASP A 142 -3.37 24.43 -31.23
C ASP A 142 -4.53 23.57 -30.72
N LEU A 143 -4.61 23.34 -29.40
CA LEU A 143 -5.70 22.59 -28.78
C LEU A 143 -6.89 23.52 -28.54
N GLN A 144 -8.01 23.29 -29.23
CA GLN A 144 -9.18 24.17 -29.11
C GLN A 144 -10.08 23.78 -27.94
N THR A 145 -10.31 22.48 -27.75
CA THR A 145 -11.17 21.96 -26.70
C THR A 145 -10.66 20.62 -26.21
N SER A 146 -10.84 20.37 -24.92
CA SER A 146 -10.76 19.05 -24.32
C SER A 146 -11.89 18.89 -23.32
N SER A 147 -12.82 17.96 -23.55
CA SER A 147 -13.89 17.68 -22.61
C SER A 147 -13.78 16.25 -22.09
N VAL A 148 -13.83 16.11 -20.78
CA VAL A 148 -13.91 14.80 -20.12
C VAL A 148 -15.39 14.43 -20.01
N ALA A 149 -15.85 13.55 -20.88
CA ALA A 149 -17.18 12.94 -20.76
C ALA A 149 -17.06 11.71 -19.86
N SER A 150 -17.49 11.85 -18.60
CA SER A 150 -17.54 10.71 -17.67
C SER A 150 -18.64 9.73 -18.11
N VAL A 151 -18.29 8.54 -18.57
CA VAL A 151 -19.25 7.44 -18.79
C VAL A 151 -19.43 6.72 -17.45
N THR A 152 -20.49 7.09 -16.74
CA THR A 152 -20.75 6.76 -15.34
C THR A 152 -21.05 5.27 -15.05
N SER A 153 -21.09 4.39 -16.04
CA SER A 153 -21.44 2.97 -15.86
C SER A 153 -20.28 1.97 -15.99
N GLU A 154 -19.16 2.30 -16.63
CA GLU A 154 -18.15 1.29 -17.04
C GLU A 154 -16.73 1.49 -16.49
N LYS A 155 -16.50 2.44 -15.57
CA LYS A 155 -15.15 2.86 -15.13
C LYS A 155 -14.26 3.36 -16.28
N LYS A 156 -14.84 3.75 -17.41
CA LYS A 156 -14.13 4.31 -18.56
C LYS A 156 -14.36 5.81 -18.66
N VAL A 157 -13.31 6.53 -19.01
CA VAL A 157 -13.33 7.96 -19.30
C VAL A 157 -13.10 8.12 -20.79
N LYS A 158 -13.98 8.87 -21.44
CA LYS A 158 -13.79 9.34 -22.81
C LYS A 158 -13.33 10.80 -22.77
N LEU A 159 -12.28 11.08 -23.51
CA LEU A 159 -11.66 12.40 -23.58
C LEU A 159 -11.66 12.85 -25.03
N ASP A 160 -12.52 13.81 -25.35
CA ASP A 160 -12.64 14.34 -26.70
C ASP A 160 -11.59 15.45 -26.90
N LEU A 161 -10.85 15.38 -28.00
CA LEU A 161 -9.81 16.31 -28.44
C LEU A 161 -10.26 17.03 -29.70
N SER A 162 -10.02 18.34 -29.77
CA SER A 162 -10.11 19.11 -31.01
C SER A 162 -8.81 19.87 -31.24
N VAL A 163 -8.07 19.48 -32.28
CA VAL A 163 -6.77 20.07 -32.62
C VAL A 163 -6.87 20.82 -33.94
N LEU A 164 -6.48 22.10 -33.90
CA LEU A 164 -6.46 22.97 -35.07
C LEU A 164 -5.05 23.07 -35.65
N GLY A 165 -4.83 22.46 -36.81
CA GLY A 165 -3.64 22.65 -37.62
C GLY A 165 -3.79 23.87 -38.55
N LYS A 166 -2.76 24.71 -38.61
CA LYS A 166 -2.71 25.90 -39.47
C LYS A 166 -1.44 25.87 -40.31
N SER A 167 -1.56 26.15 -41.61
CA SER A 167 -0.42 26.37 -42.50
C SER A 167 -0.74 27.50 -43.48
N GLY A 168 -0.02 28.62 -43.40
CA GLY A 168 -0.36 29.84 -44.14
C GLY A 168 -1.78 30.32 -43.83
N THR A 169 -2.65 30.35 -44.85
CA THR A 169 -4.08 30.67 -44.68
C THR A 169 -4.98 29.46 -44.46
N SER A 170 -4.47 28.25 -44.71
CA SER A 170 -5.22 27.00 -44.54
C SER A 170 -5.34 26.63 -43.07
N LYS A 171 -6.52 26.14 -42.70
CA LYS A 171 -6.87 25.71 -41.35
C LYS A 171 -7.65 24.41 -41.45
N LYS A 172 -7.25 23.40 -40.68
CA LYS A 172 -7.98 22.13 -40.57
C LYS A 172 -8.08 21.77 -39.09
N VAL A 173 -9.30 21.44 -38.68
CA VAL A 173 -9.58 20.87 -37.35
C VAL A 173 -9.66 19.36 -37.52
N LEU A 174 -9.05 18.65 -36.58
CA LEU A 174 -9.15 17.22 -36.46
C LEU A 174 -9.69 16.88 -35.07
N GLU A 175 -10.65 15.98 -35.03
CA GLU A 175 -11.30 15.50 -33.80
C GLU A 175 -10.81 14.09 -33.51
N ALA A 176 -10.40 13.86 -32.28
CA ALA A 176 -9.92 12.56 -31.82
C ALA A 176 -10.49 12.29 -30.44
N ASP A 177 -10.56 11.02 -30.06
CA ASP A 177 -10.86 10.68 -28.68
C ASP A 177 -9.86 9.70 -28.08
N ILE A 178 -9.64 9.92 -26.78
CA ILE A 178 -8.83 9.05 -25.94
C ILE A 178 -9.77 8.38 -24.95
N THR A 179 -9.82 7.06 -25.01
CA THR A 179 -10.55 6.26 -24.02
C THR A 179 -9.57 5.57 -23.08
N PHE A 180 -9.81 5.68 -21.77
CA PHE A 180 -9.01 4.99 -20.76
C PHE A 180 -9.84 4.54 -19.56
N GLU A 181 -9.34 3.56 -18.81
CA GLU A 181 -9.98 3.09 -17.58
C GLU A 181 -9.51 3.90 -16.37
N ILE A 182 -10.45 4.22 -15.47
CA ILE A 182 -10.14 4.90 -14.21
C ILE A 182 -9.26 3.98 -13.36
N PRO A 183 -8.08 4.46 -12.89
CA PRO A 183 -7.19 3.72 -12.01
C PRO A 183 -7.91 3.16 -10.79
N GLU A 184 -7.47 1.99 -10.32
CA GLU A 184 -7.86 1.53 -8.99
C GLU A 184 -6.97 2.17 -7.93
N PHE A 185 -7.51 3.19 -7.24
CA PHE A 185 -6.78 3.90 -6.18
C PHE A 185 -6.65 3.06 -4.90
N PHE A 186 -7.63 2.21 -4.59
CA PHE A 186 -7.65 1.41 -3.37
C PHE A 186 -7.70 -0.08 -3.68
N THR A 187 -6.67 -0.82 -3.27
CA THR A 187 -6.74 -2.28 -3.15
C THR A 187 -6.58 -2.64 -1.69
N VAL A 188 -7.69 -3.02 -1.04
CA VAL A 188 -7.56 -3.70 0.25
C VAL A 188 -7.07 -5.10 -0.05
N ILE A 189 -5.75 -5.26 -0.08
CA ILE A 189 -5.15 -6.58 0.00
C ILE A 189 -5.42 -7.01 1.43
N VAL A 190 -6.34 -7.93 1.63
CA VAL A 190 -6.34 -8.70 2.88
C VAL A 190 -5.13 -9.62 2.79
N ALA A 191 -3.93 -9.05 2.88
CA ALA A 191 -2.76 -9.84 3.17
C ALA A 191 -2.96 -10.24 4.62
N ASN A 192 -2.63 -11.49 4.92
CA ASN A 192 -2.31 -11.88 6.28
C ASN A 192 -1.01 -11.17 6.69
N THR A 193 -1.02 -9.84 6.73
CA THR A 193 -0.06 -9.09 7.51
C THR A 193 -0.52 -9.30 8.94
N PRO A 194 0.18 -10.12 9.75
CA PRO A 194 -0.06 -10.04 11.18
C PRO A 194 0.13 -8.58 11.56
N SER A 195 -0.89 -8.07 12.24
CA SER A 195 -0.95 -6.75 12.84
C SER A 195 0.43 -6.37 13.35
N ILE A 196 0.81 -5.11 13.12
CA ILE A 196 1.98 -4.48 13.76
C ILE A 196 2.11 -5.09 15.17
N VAL A 197 3.29 -5.66 15.43
CA VAL A 197 3.72 -6.41 16.62
C VAL A 197 3.12 -5.81 17.91
N ASP A 198 2.94 -4.49 17.96
CA ASP A 198 2.41 -3.71 19.08
C ASP A 198 0.96 -4.03 19.49
N ASN A 199 0.10 -4.58 18.62
CA ASN A 199 -1.35 -4.70 18.88
C ASN A 199 -1.77 -6.06 19.53
N ILE A 200 -0.82 -6.84 20.04
CA ILE A 200 -1.11 -8.17 20.61
C ILE A 200 -1.69 -8.13 22.04
N PHE A 201 -1.49 -7.02 22.75
CA PHE A 201 -1.93 -6.84 24.13
C PHE A 201 -3.25 -6.06 24.23
N ASP A 202 -3.65 -5.38 23.14
CA ASP A 202 -4.80 -4.51 23.13
C ASP A 202 -6.08 -5.33 22.88
N VAL A 203 -6.81 -5.55 23.96
CA VAL A 203 -8.08 -6.27 23.97
C VAL A 203 -9.22 -5.25 23.78
N PRO A 204 -10.25 -5.52 22.97
CA PRO A 204 -11.38 -4.61 22.80
C PRO A 204 -12.02 -4.22 24.14
N ASN A 205 -12.36 -2.94 24.31
CA ASN A 205 -12.94 -2.43 25.57
C ASN A 205 -14.41 -2.84 25.77
N ASP A 206 -15.07 -3.32 24.71
CA ASP A 206 -16.50 -3.62 24.61
C ASP A 206 -16.82 -5.11 24.78
N LEU A 207 -15.92 -5.90 25.39
CA LEU A 207 -16.18 -7.32 25.60
C LEU A 207 -17.37 -7.58 26.55
N PRO A 208 -18.24 -8.54 26.22
CA PRO A 208 -19.31 -8.94 27.13
C PRO A 208 -18.73 -9.55 28.41
N VAL A 209 -19.45 -9.43 29.52
CA VAL A 209 -19.05 -10.03 30.80
C VAL A 209 -19.13 -11.56 30.71
N CYS A 210 -18.11 -12.26 31.18
CA CYS A 210 -18.11 -13.73 31.20
C CYS A 210 -19.22 -14.28 32.10
N THR A 211 -19.98 -15.26 31.59
CA THR A 211 -21.05 -15.96 32.31
C THR A 211 -20.63 -17.36 32.72
N GLU A 212 -21.14 -17.88 33.83
CA GLU A 212 -20.84 -19.26 34.27
C GLU A 212 -21.65 -20.32 33.48
N THR A 213 -22.66 -19.91 32.70
CA THR A 213 -23.50 -20.79 31.89
C THR A 213 -23.21 -20.57 30.40
N TYR A 214 -22.84 -21.63 29.69
CA TYR A 214 -22.51 -21.59 28.26
C TYR A 214 -23.43 -22.52 27.45
N SER A 215 -24.01 -22.03 26.35
CA SER A 215 -24.70 -22.86 25.36
C SER A 215 -23.74 -23.27 24.23
N SER A 216 -24.12 -24.30 23.46
CA SER A 216 -23.32 -24.85 22.35
C SER A 216 -23.14 -23.91 21.15
N THR A 217 -23.65 -22.68 21.19
CA THR A 217 -23.71 -21.76 20.04
C THR A 217 -23.03 -20.40 20.29
N THR A 218 -21.84 -20.42 20.90
CA THR A 218 -20.83 -19.32 20.95
C THR A 218 -21.12 -18.09 21.82
N VAL A 219 -20.26 -17.82 22.82
CA VAL A 219 -19.77 -16.46 23.16
C VAL A 219 -18.35 -16.53 23.74
N PHE A 220 -17.35 -16.17 22.94
CA PHE A 220 -16.01 -15.69 23.34
C PHE A 220 -15.52 -14.77 22.22
N PRO A 221 -14.80 -13.67 22.48
CA PRO A 221 -14.15 -13.22 23.73
C PRO A 221 -15.08 -12.65 24.83
N CYS A 222 -14.67 -12.67 26.10
CA CYS A 222 -15.40 -12.09 27.25
C CYS A 222 -14.48 -11.47 28.32
N LYS A 223 -15.03 -10.63 29.20
CA LYS A 223 -14.33 -9.97 30.33
C LYS A 223 -14.75 -10.52 31.69
N LEU A 224 -13.78 -10.91 32.51
CA LEU A 224 -14.00 -11.40 33.87
C LEU A 224 -14.41 -10.25 34.80
N SER A 225 -15.53 -10.40 35.54
CA SER A 225 -15.93 -9.40 36.53
C SER A 225 -14.95 -9.35 37.71
N PRO A 226 -14.73 -8.15 38.30
CA PRO A 226 -13.89 -8.02 39.50
C PRO A 226 -14.32 -8.97 40.63
N GLY A 227 -13.35 -9.62 41.27
CA GLY A 227 -13.57 -10.52 42.40
C GLY A 227 -14.12 -11.92 42.08
N LYS A 228 -14.33 -12.24 40.79
CA LYS A 228 -14.74 -13.60 40.38
C LYS A 228 -13.54 -14.55 40.30
N ASP A 229 -13.79 -15.82 40.65
CA ASP A 229 -12.78 -16.87 40.51
C ASP A 229 -12.71 -17.35 39.06
N ILE A 230 -11.57 -17.12 38.42
CA ILE A 230 -11.32 -17.56 37.06
C ILE A 230 -11.31 -19.08 36.90
N GLN A 231 -10.94 -19.84 37.94
CA GLN A 231 -10.92 -21.31 37.86
C GLN A 231 -12.33 -21.84 37.64
N ARG A 232 -13.27 -21.37 38.45
CA ARG A 232 -14.68 -21.73 38.35
C ARG A 232 -15.27 -21.38 36.97
N LEU A 233 -14.86 -20.26 36.39
CA LEU A 233 -15.25 -19.88 35.03
C LEU A 233 -14.70 -20.88 34.01
N VAL A 234 -13.40 -21.17 34.06
CA VAL A 234 -12.75 -22.08 33.11
C VAL A 234 -13.31 -23.51 33.22
N ASP A 235 -13.63 -23.96 34.43
CA ASP A 235 -14.24 -25.26 34.69
C ASP A 235 -15.67 -25.37 34.13
N SER A 236 -16.38 -24.24 33.97
CA SER A 236 -17.73 -24.24 33.38
C SER A 236 -17.74 -24.18 31.85
N ILE A 237 -16.59 -23.95 31.21
CA ILE A 237 -16.45 -23.95 29.76
C ILE A 237 -16.39 -25.40 29.26
N PRO A 238 -17.27 -25.81 28.32
CA PRO A 238 -17.17 -27.12 27.68
C PRO A 238 -15.80 -27.33 27.00
N ASP A 239 -15.21 -28.52 27.11
CA ASP A 239 -13.84 -28.78 26.64
C ASP A 239 -13.62 -28.41 25.16
N HIS A 240 -14.60 -28.68 24.30
CA HIS A 240 -14.54 -28.36 22.85
C HIS A 240 -14.53 -26.84 22.56
N LEU A 241 -14.87 -25.99 23.54
CA LEU A 241 -14.87 -24.53 23.42
C LEU A 241 -13.65 -23.87 24.08
N LYS A 242 -12.89 -24.59 24.91
CA LYS A 242 -11.77 -24.01 25.67
C LYS A 242 -10.72 -23.38 24.77
N ALA A 243 -10.35 -24.03 23.67
CA ALA A 243 -9.37 -23.51 22.70
C ALA A 243 -9.80 -22.16 22.08
N SER A 244 -11.10 -21.93 21.94
CA SER A 244 -11.67 -20.68 21.41
C SER A 244 -11.96 -19.65 22.51
N ALA A 245 -11.81 -20.01 23.78
CA ALA A 245 -12.10 -19.14 24.91
C ALA A 245 -10.99 -18.10 25.09
N LYS A 246 -11.36 -16.83 24.87
CA LYS A 246 -10.51 -15.65 25.06
C LYS A 246 -11.09 -14.83 26.22
N ILE A 247 -10.38 -14.80 27.35
CA ILE A 247 -10.86 -14.19 28.59
C ILE A 247 -9.97 -12.99 28.93
N GLN A 248 -10.57 -11.81 29.06
CA GLN A 248 -9.89 -10.61 29.53
C GLN A 248 -9.98 -10.51 31.06
N VAL A 249 -8.85 -10.25 31.71
CA VAL A 249 -8.77 -9.96 33.14
C VAL A 249 -8.15 -8.58 33.36
N THR A 250 -8.78 -7.77 34.21
CA THR A 250 -8.24 -6.46 34.59
C THR A 250 -7.11 -6.59 35.61
N ASP A 251 -7.17 -7.60 36.48
CA ASP A 251 -6.17 -7.88 37.50
C ASP A 251 -5.57 -9.27 37.26
N PRO A 252 -4.31 -9.40 36.82
CA PRO A 252 -3.68 -10.70 36.55
C PRO A 252 -3.51 -11.56 37.80
N ARG A 253 -3.64 -11.01 39.01
CA ARG A 253 -3.53 -11.79 40.26
C ARG A 253 -4.62 -12.84 40.42
N VAL A 254 -5.73 -12.73 39.67
CA VAL A 254 -6.79 -13.75 39.64
C VAL A 254 -6.31 -15.11 39.10
N LEU A 255 -5.21 -15.09 38.34
CA LEU A 255 -4.56 -16.28 37.78
C LEU A 255 -3.77 -17.08 38.82
N CYS A 256 -3.57 -16.53 40.02
CA CYS A 256 -2.75 -17.13 41.04
C CYS A 256 -3.59 -18.02 41.98
N ASN A 257 -3.02 -19.13 42.42
CA ASN A 257 -3.59 -19.96 43.47
C ASN A 257 -3.66 -19.17 44.79
N SER A 258 -4.79 -19.29 45.49
CA SER A 258 -4.95 -18.73 46.82
C SER A 258 -4.46 -19.72 47.88
N PRO A 259 -3.78 -19.26 48.94
CA PRO A 259 -3.46 -17.86 49.19
C PRO A 259 -2.22 -17.43 48.41
N TYR A 260 -2.30 -16.26 47.77
CA TYR A 260 -1.16 -15.49 47.25
C TYR A 260 -0.29 -15.08 48.46
N ASN A 261 0.40 -16.04 49.06
CA ASN A 261 0.96 -15.94 50.40
C ASN A 261 2.49 -16.06 50.38
N TYR A 262 3.08 -15.12 51.12
CA TYR A 262 4.49 -14.83 51.32
C TYR A 262 5.21 -14.20 50.11
N ASN A 263 5.50 -12.90 50.25
CA ASN A 263 6.37 -12.07 49.38
C ASN A 263 5.83 -11.70 48.00
N GLY A 264 4.54 -11.94 47.75
CA GLY A 264 3.87 -11.49 46.52
C GLY A 264 4.22 -12.32 45.28
N ILE A 265 4.48 -13.62 45.46
CA ILE A 265 4.76 -14.58 44.41
C ILE A 265 3.46 -15.31 44.00
N CYS A 266 3.20 -15.35 42.71
CA CYS A 266 2.09 -16.02 42.06
C CYS A 266 2.47 -17.45 41.70
N HIS A 267 1.69 -18.42 42.18
CA HIS A 267 1.66 -19.77 41.62
C HIS A 267 0.49 -19.85 40.63
N PRO A 268 0.73 -19.88 39.31
CA PRO A 268 -0.37 -19.86 38.35
C PRO A 268 -1.29 -21.08 38.49
N LYS A 269 -2.59 -20.85 38.34
CA LYS A 269 -3.64 -21.86 38.23
C LYS A 269 -3.47 -22.68 36.93
N ASP A 270 -3.99 -23.90 36.92
CA ASP A 270 -4.01 -24.74 35.72
C ASP A 270 -5.28 -24.47 34.90
N LEU A 271 -5.26 -23.42 34.08
CA LEU A 271 -6.41 -22.95 33.29
C LEU A 271 -6.50 -23.65 31.93
N LYS A 272 -6.63 -24.97 31.94
CA LYS A 272 -6.44 -25.81 30.74
C LYS A 272 -7.20 -25.32 29.51
N GLY A 273 -6.49 -25.19 28.38
CA GLY A 273 -7.01 -24.98 27.04
C GLY A 273 -7.47 -23.56 26.72
N VAL A 274 -7.44 -22.60 27.66
CA VAL A 274 -7.96 -21.24 27.41
C VAL A 274 -6.87 -20.22 27.12
N THR A 275 -7.26 -19.08 26.54
CA THR A 275 -6.39 -17.93 26.33
C THR A 275 -6.81 -16.77 27.23
N ILE A 276 -5.86 -16.25 28.00
CA ILE A 276 -6.07 -15.15 28.93
C ILE A 276 -5.31 -13.90 28.49
N TYR A 277 -6.00 -12.77 28.51
CA TYR A 277 -5.41 -11.45 28.26
C TYR A 277 -5.50 -10.58 29.51
N SER A 278 -4.37 -10.09 29.98
CA SER A 278 -4.27 -9.20 31.13
C SER A 278 -4.04 -7.77 30.66
N SER A 279 -5.02 -6.90 30.90
CA SER A 279 -4.97 -5.49 30.46
C SER A 279 -4.24 -4.56 31.43
N SER A 280 -3.50 -5.12 32.39
CA SER A 280 -2.77 -4.38 33.43
C SER A 280 -1.27 -4.48 33.20
N ASN A 281 -0.57 -3.39 33.48
CA ASN A 281 0.90 -3.31 33.53
C ASN A 281 1.49 -3.65 34.90
N SER A 282 0.73 -4.36 35.74
CA SER A 282 1.22 -4.79 37.04
C SER A 282 2.38 -5.76 36.88
N ILE A 283 3.37 -5.60 37.75
CA ILE A 283 4.50 -6.51 37.85
C ILE A 283 4.02 -7.83 38.43
N MET A 284 4.32 -8.94 37.75
CA MET A 284 3.95 -10.29 38.18
C MET A 284 5.20 -11.08 38.56
N LYS A 285 5.27 -11.56 39.81
CA LYS A 285 6.30 -12.51 40.24
C LYS A 285 5.72 -13.92 40.15
N LEU A 286 6.35 -14.83 39.44
CA LEU A 286 5.84 -16.16 39.14
C LEU A 286 6.74 -17.26 39.70
N ASP A 287 6.12 -18.29 40.23
CA ASP A 287 6.75 -19.55 40.60
C ASP A 287 5.99 -20.72 39.96
N TYR A 288 6.66 -21.38 39.02
CA TYR A 288 6.16 -22.52 38.25
C TYR A 288 6.34 -23.87 38.95
N GLY A 289 6.70 -23.90 40.24
CA GLY A 289 6.90 -25.12 41.02
C GLY A 289 5.71 -26.09 41.03
N SER A 290 4.49 -25.62 40.74
CA SER A 290 3.27 -26.42 40.59
C SER A 290 3.00 -26.97 39.18
N ARG A 291 3.90 -26.72 38.21
CA ARG A 291 3.79 -27.16 36.80
C ARG A 291 2.41 -26.87 36.14
N PRO A 292 1.92 -25.61 36.17
CA PRO A 292 0.70 -25.26 35.42
C PRO A 292 0.96 -25.54 33.94
N SER A 293 0.15 -26.41 33.33
CA SER A 293 0.58 -27.09 32.11
C SER A 293 -0.09 -26.60 30.84
N ASN A 294 -1.23 -25.89 30.85
CA ASN A 294 -1.99 -25.75 29.59
C ASN A 294 -2.79 -24.45 29.39
N PHE A 295 -2.24 -23.25 29.52
CA PHE A 295 -2.97 -22.05 29.05
C PHE A 295 -2.08 -21.05 28.34
N ASN A 296 -2.70 -20.19 27.52
CA ASN A 296 -2.00 -19.10 26.86
C ASN A 296 -2.22 -17.81 27.64
N TRP A 297 -1.17 -17.04 27.88
CA TRP A 297 -1.24 -15.81 28.66
C TRP A 297 -0.53 -14.65 27.96
N TYR A 298 -1.29 -13.58 27.75
CA TYR A 298 -0.83 -12.32 27.17
C TYR A 298 -0.91 -11.25 28.26
N HIS A 299 0.24 -10.75 28.70
CA HIS A 299 0.33 -9.78 29.80
C HIS A 299 1.17 -8.58 29.39
N LYS A 300 0.54 -7.40 29.40
CA LYS A 300 1.16 -6.11 29.03
C LYS A 300 1.95 -5.53 30.19
N GLY A 301 2.96 -6.25 30.67
CA GLY A 301 3.80 -5.80 31.78
C GLY A 301 5.00 -6.71 32.05
N GLU A 302 5.71 -6.39 33.13
CA GLU A 302 6.94 -7.08 33.52
C GLU A 302 6.65 -8.34 34.33
N VAL A 303 7.37 -9.42 33.99
CA VAL A 303 7.27 -10.72 34.65
C VAL A 303 8.60 -11.12 35.26
N PHE A 304 8.59 -11.49 36.55
CA PHE A 304 9.74 -12.03 37.28
C PHE A 304 9.54 -13.51 37.54
N ILE A 305 10.42 -14.36 37.01
CA ILE A 305 10.43 -15.80 37.30
C ILE A 305 11.45 -16.08 38.41
N ASP A 306 10.95 -16.33 39.62
CA ASP A 306 11.76 -16.49 40.83
C ASP A 306 12.39 -17.90 40.94
N LYS A 307 11.68 -18.94 40.47
CA LYS A 307 12.12 -20.33 40.50
C LYS A 307 12.22 -20.96 39.11
N PRO A 308 13.00 -22.05 38.94
CA PRO A 308 13.14 -22.69 37.64
C PRO A 308 11.80 -23.09 37.03
N MET A 309 11.57 -22.65 35.79
CA MET A 309 10.47 -23.15 34.98
C MET A 309 10.92 -24.49 34.37
N ASN A 310 10.15 -25.55 34.59
CA ASN A 310 10.37 -26.88 33.99
C ASN A 310 9.04 -27.43 33.45
N GLN A 311 9.07 -28.10 32.30
CA GLN A 311 7.95 -28.84 31.70
C GLN A 311 6.66 -28.03 31.47
N SER A 312 6.77 -26.72 31.28
CA SER A 312 5.63 -25.87 30.96
C SER A 312 5.30 -25.94 29.45
N ASN A 313 4.03 -26.14 29.10
CA ASN A 313 3.56 -26.17 27.71
C ASN A 313 2.65 -24.97 27.37
N MET A 314 2.94 -23.81 27.96
CA MET A 314 2.13 -22.59 27.82
C MET A 314 2.68 -21.67 26.72
N THR A 315 1.79 -20.89 26.11
CA THR A 315 2.22 -19.73 25.32
C THR A 315 2.19 -18.50 26.20
N LEU A 316 3.34 -17.93 26.50
CA LEU A 316 3.52 -16.77 27.36
C LEU A 316 3.99 -15.60 26.52
N VAL A 317 3.25 -14.50 26.56
CA VAL A 317 3.55 -13.31 25.76
C VAL A 317 3.62 -12.11 26.68
N PHE A 318 4.80 -11.50 26.79
CA PHE A 318 5.12 -10.46 27.77
C PHE A 318 5.85 -9.28 27.12
N GLU A 319 5.81 -8.11 27.76
CA GLU A 319 6.64 -6.98 27.36
C GLU A 319 8.08 -7.12 27.89
N SER A 320 8.25 -7.66 29.11
CA SER A 320 9.54 -7.88 29.74
C SER A 320 9.57 -9.16 30.60
N LEU A 321 10.73 -9.80 30.62
CA LEU A 321 11.02 -10.99 31.42
C LEU A 321 12.33 -10.83 32.18
N ASN A 322 12.24 -10.95 33.50
CA ASN A 322 13.36 -11.06 34.41
C ASN A 322 13.36 -12.45 35.07
N SER A 323 14.49 -13.16 35.06
CA SER A 323 14.64 -14.41 35.77
C SER A 323 16.05 -14.58 36.33
N LEU A 324 16.11 -14.72 37.66
CA LEU A 324 17.34 -15.12 38.36
C LEU A 324 17.53 -16.64 38.38
N SER A 325 16.53 -17.39 37.93
CA SER A 325 16.49 -18.84 37.87
C SER A 325 16.69 -19.34 36.43
N PRO A 326 17.17 -20.57 36.24
CA PRO A 326 17.26 -21.17 34.91
C PRO A 326 15.88 -21.43 34.32
N LEU A 327 15.73 -21.20 33.00
CA LEU A 327 14.54 -21.53 32.23
C LEU A 327 14.84 -22.80 31.41
N ASN A 328 14.63 -23.97 32.01
CA ASN A 328 15.05 -25.25 31.44
C ASN A 328 13.85 -26.11 31.06
N ASP A 329 13.96 -26.88 29.98
CA ASP A 329 13.00 -27.95 29.63
C ASP A 329 11.54 -27.46 29.54
N PHE A 330 11.32 -26.22 29.08
CA PHE A 330 9.97 -25.76 28.77
C PHE A 330 9.60 -26.19 27.34
N HIS A 331 8.36 -26.62 27.16
CA HIS A 331 7.82 -27.20 25.92
C HIS A 331 6.88 -26.24 25.18
N GLY A 332 6.50 -25.11 25.79
CA GLY A 332 5.66 -24.07 25.22
C GLY A 332 6.46 -22.95 24.53
N THR A 333 5.82 -21.81 24.30
CA THR A 333 6.44 -20.64 23.65
C THR A 333 6.49 -19.46 24.61
N ILE A 334 7.65 -18.81 24.72
CA ILE A 334 7.79 -17.48 25.35
C ILE A 334 8.04 -16.45 24.25
N VAL A 335 7.23 -15.40 24.20
CA VAL A 335 7.38 -14.28 23.26
C VAL A 335 7.58 -12.98 24.03
N LEU A 336 8.67 -12.27 23.72
CA LEU A 336 8.95 -10.94 24.25
C LEU A 336 8.84 -9.90 23.14
N MET A 337 7.97 -8.92 23.36
CA MET A 337 7.61 -7.93 22.33
C MET A 337 8.32 -6.59 22.49
N ASN A 338 8.98 -6.39 23.63
CA ASN A 338 9.59 -5.13 24.06
C ASN A 338 8.57 -3.99 24.23
N SER A 339 8.91 -3.01 25.04
CA SER A 339 8.07 -1.84 25.29
C SER A 339 8.94 -0.64 25.60
N ASP A 340 8.69 0.51 24.97
CA ASP A 340 9.43 1.76 25.21
C ASP A 340 9.28 2.25 26.66
N SER A 341 8.26 1.76 27.37
CA SER A 341 7.98 2.11 28.76
C SER A 341 8.76 1.29 29.79
N ILE A 342 9.43 0.20 29.37
CA ILE A 342 10.17 -0.70 30.26
C ILE A 342 11.67 -0.56 29.98
N LYS A 343 12.45 -0.39 31.06
CA LYS A 343 13.91 -0.15 30.97
C LYS A 343 14.73 -1.39 30.62
N GLU A 344 14.27 -2.56 31.05
CA GLU A 344 14.96 -3.84 30.87
C GLU A 344 13.92 -4.85 30.37
N THR A 345 14.10 -5.31 29.14
CA THR A 345 13.19 -6.24 28.48
C THR A 345 13.57 -7.70 28.74
N LEU A 346 14.87 -7.99 28.83
CA LEU A 346 15.36 -9.34 29.08
C LEU A 346 16.50 -9.35 30.09
N ALA A 347 16.22 -9.86 31.28
CA ALA A 347 17.22 -10.03 32.33
C ALA A 347 17.26 -11.49 32.76
N VAL A 348 18.24 -12.27 32.31
CA VAL A 348 18.34 -13.68 32.71
C VAL A 348 19.71 -13.97 33.28
N GLY A 349 19.76 -14.32 34.58
CA GLY A 349 21.01 -14.56 35.30
C GLY A 349 21.59 -15.98 35.12
N LYS A 350 20.86 -16.89 34.47
CA LYS A 350 21.20 -18.32 34.30
C LYS A 350 20.92 -18.77 32.86
N LYS A 351 21.17 -20.05 32.57
CA LYS A 351 20.95 -20.63 31.23
C LYS A 351 19.45 -20.74 30.89
N ILE A 352 19.15 -20.55 29.60
CA ILE A 352 17.86 -20.78 28.98
C ILE A 352 18.03 -21.98 28.05
N LYS A 353 17.30 -23.06 28.33
CA LYS A 353 17.34 -24.31 27.57
C LYS A 353 15.92 -24.77 27.25
N PRO A 354 15.36 -24.42 26.09
CA PRO A 354 14.07 -24.94 25.65
C PRO A 354 14.11 -26.48 25.52
N GLY A 355 13.01 -27.15 25.85
CA GLY A 355 12.82 -28.59 25.60
C GLY A 355 12.50 -28.87 24.12
N ASP A 356 12.21 -30.12 23.78
CA ASP A 356 12.06 -30.62 22.38
C ASP A 356 10.91 -30.00 21.56
N SER A 357 10.04 -29.20 22.18
CA SER A 357 8.99 -28.41 21.51
C SER A 357 9.00 -26.95 21.92
N GLY A 358 9.94 -26.56 22.79
CA GLY A 358 10.01 -25.24 23.38
C GLY A 358 10.57 -24.20 22.43
N LYS A 359 10.00 -22.99 22.46
CA LYS A 359 10.46 -21.87 21.65
C LYS A 359 10.57 -20.60 22.48
N MET A 360 11.67 -19.87 22.33
CA MET A 360 11.75 -18.48 22.76
C MET A 360 11.76 -17.56 21.53
N CYS A 361 10.97 -16.51 21.60
CA CYS A 361 10.74 -15.58 20.52
C CYS A 361 11.10 -14.17 20.94
N LEU A 362 12.10 -13.57 20.29
CA LEU A 362 12.64 -12.28 20.69
C LEU A 362 12.64 -11.26 19.54
N ASN A 363 12.12 -10.07 19.81
CA ASN A 363 12.45 -8.88 19.03
C ASN A 363 13.82 -8.35 19.49
N LEU A 364 14.91 -8.70 18.81
CA LEU A 364 16.25 -8.23 19.23
C LEU A 364 16.47 -6.76 18.93
N SER A 365 15.70 -6.16 18.03
CA SER A 365 15.84 -4.76 17.63
C SER A 365 15.60 -3.80 18.80
N GLY A 366 14.68 -4.14 19.72
CA GLY A 366 14.41 -3.33 20.91
C GLY A 366 15.25 -3.69 22.14
N LEU A 367 16.15 -4.68 22.06
CA LEU A 367 17.07 -4.99 23.16
C LEU A 367 18.30 -4.07 23.14
N THR A 368 18.82 -3.74 24.31
CA THR A 368 20.11 -3.06 24.49
C THR A 368 21.28 -3.99 24.16
N LEU A 369 22.48 -3.43 23.97
CA LEU A 369 23.68 -4.23 23.70
C LEU A 369 24.04 -5.20 24.84
N GLU A 370 23.71 -4.85 26.09
CA GLU A 370 23.92 -5.72 27.26
C GLU A 370 22.98 -6.93 27.22
N GLU A 371 21.70 -6.70 26.94
CA GLU A 371 20.69 -7.76 26.80
C GLU A 371 20.97 -8.69 25.61
N LEU A 372 21.49 -8.15 24.50
CA LEU A 372 22.00 -8.97 23.40
C LEU A 372 23.16 -9.87 23.84
N GLY A 373 24.02 -9.39 24.73
CA GLY A 373 25.05 -10.20 25.38
C GLY A 373 24.46 -11.38 26.15
N ILE A 374 23.38 -11.15 26.90
CA ILE A 374 22.64 -12.21 27.62
C ILE A 374 22.10 -13.25 26.64
N VAL A 375 21.48 -12.82 25.52
CA VAL A 375 20.98 -13.76 24.51
C VAL A 375 22.11 -14.66 24.00
N LYS A 376 23.28 -14.08 23.70
CA LYS A 376 24.44 -14.82 23.18
C LYS A 376 25.05 -15.79 24.20
N THR A 377 25.12 -15.40 25.48
CA THR A 377 25.81 -16.21 26.49
C THR A 377 24.91 -17.21 27.18
N ASN A 378 23.62 -16.90 27.34
CA ASN A 378 22.74 -17.64 28.24
C ASN A 378 21.79 -18.60 27.55
N PHE A 379 21.56 -18.48 26.24
CA PHE A 379 20.84 -19.51 25.50
C PHE A 379 21.71 -20.73 25.21
N ASP A 380 21.15 -21.92 25.45
CA ASP A 380 21.70 -23.20 25.04
C ASP A 380 20.93 -23.71 23.80
N TYR A 381 21.64 -23.80 22.68
CA TYR A 381 21.08 -24.07 21.35
C TYR A 381 21.01 -25.57 20.99
N ASN A 382 21.45 -26.47 21.87
CA ASN A 382 21.70 -27.88 21.50
C ASN A 382 20.55 -28.87 21.80
N SER A 383 19.29 -28.44 21.90
CA SER A 383 18.16 -29.37 22.06
C SER A 383 17.76 -29.99 20.71
N GLY A 384 17.78 -31.32 20.66
CA GLY A 384 17.40 -32.09 19.48
C GLY A 384 15.89 -32.11 19.31
N GLY A 385 15.38 -31.49 18.24
CA GLY A 385 13.97 -31.47 17.90
C GLY A 385 13.34 -30.11 18.24
N SER A 386 12.86 -29.43 17.21
CA SER A 386 12.30 -28.07 17.21
C SER A 386 13.27 -26.89 17.46
N LYS A 387 12.82 -25.70 17.05
CA LYS A 387 13.62 -24.48 16.91
C LYS A 387 13.57 -23.69 18.24
N GLY A 388 14.59 -23.83 19.07
CA GLY A 388 14.64 -23.24 20.42
C GLY A 388 14.64 -21.70 20.47
N LEU A 389 15.10 -21.01 19.42
CA LEU A 389 15.10 -19.55 19.34
C LEU A 389 14.58 -19.04 17.98
N VAL A 390 13.63 -18.11 18.00
CA VAL A 390 13.12 -17.37 16.83
C VAL A 390 13.33 -15.89 17.09
N TYR A 391 13.95 -15.16 16.17
CA TYR A 391 14.15 -13.73 16.36
C TYR A 391 14.19 -12.92 15.06
N TYR A 392 14.06 -11.60 15.19
CA TYR A 392 14.40 -10.65 14.14
C TYR A 392 15.27 -9.50 14.70
N LEU A 393 16.13 -8.96 13.86
CA LEU A 393 16.98 -7.81 14.15
C LEU A 393 17.02 -6.88 12.93
N ILE A 394 16.33 -5.74 13.03
CA ILE A 394 16.16 -4.77 11.92
C ILE A 394 17.06 -3.53 12.12
N ASP A 395 17.78 -3.46 13.24
CA ASP A 395 18.72 -2.36 13.55
C ASP A 395 20.10 -2.65 12.95
N GLU A 396 20.48 -1.89 11.91
CA GLU A 396 21.76 -2.03 11.19
C GLU A 396 23.01 -1.81 12.09
N ASN A 397 22.89 -0.98 13.13
CA ASN A 397 24.01 -0.75 14.06
C ASN A 397 24.21 -1.92 15.02
N LYS A 398 23.13 -2.63 15.37
CA LYS A 398 23.20 -3.82 16.23
C LYS A 398 23.51 -5.08 15.43
N SER A 399 23.00 -5.21 14.20
CA SER A 399 23.24 -6.37 13.34
C SER A 399 24.71 -6.56 13.01
N SER A 400 25.47 -5.47 12.82
CA SER A 400 26.93 -5.52 12.63
C SER A 400 27.72 -5.95 13.88
N ARG A 401 27.10 -5.97 15.07
CA ARG A 401 27.75 -6.24 16.36
C ARG A 401 27.20 -7.48 17.06
N PHE A 402 26.13 -8.07 16.54
CA PHE A 402 25.47 -9.25 17.08
C PHE A 402 25.48 -10.37 16.04
N GLU A 403 26.23 -11.43 16.34
CA GLU A 403 26.26 -12.66 15.55
C GLU A 403 26.04 -13.84 16.49
N LEU A 404 25.02 -14.65 16.17
CA LEU A 404 24.79 -15.96 16.76
C LEU A 404 25.42 -17.01 15.86
N HIS A 405 26.24 -17.89 16.44
CA HIS A 405 26.76 -19.03 15.69
C HIS A 405 25.59 -19.90 15.24
N SER A 406 25.48 -20.13 13.93
CA SER A 406 24.37 -20.84 13.30
C SER A 406 24.24 -22.26 13.87
N ALA A 407 23.25 -22.45 14.74
CA ALA A 407 22.79 -23.76 15.19
C ALA A 407 21.47 -24.10 14.48
N SER A 408 21.21 -25.38 14.22
CA SER A 408 19.98 -25.87 13.57
C SER A 408 18.68 -25.55 14.35
N SER A 409 18.79 -24.99 15.55
CA SER A 409 17.73 -24.63 16.48
C SER A 409 17.36 -23.13 16.46
N VAL A 410 17.93 -22.35 15.54
CA VAL A 410 17.75 -20.89 15.45
C VAL A 410 17.04 -20.49 14.15
N ILE A 411 16.00 -19.65 14.21
CA ILE A 411 15.47 -18.92 13.05
C ILE A 411 15.80 -17.44 13.18
N GLU A 412 16.53 -16.93 12.19
CA GLU A 412 16.64 -15.50 11.95
C GLU A 412 15.62 -15.07 10.88
N LEU A 413 14.78 -14.09 11.24
CA LEU A 413 13.83 -13.48 10.33
C LEU A 413 14.37 -12.14 9.84
N THR A 414 14.37 -11.97 8.52
CA THR A 414 14.76 -10.71 7.86
C THR A 414 13.67 -9.64 7.95
N LYS A 415 12.45 -9.99 8.38
CA LYS A 415 11.30 -9.10 8.51
C LYS A 415 10.43 -9.49 9.71
N ALA A 416 9.89 -8.50 10.43
CA ALA A 416 8.97 -8.71 11.56
C ALA A 416 7.64 -9.40 11.19
N ALA A 417 7.27 -9.40 9.90
CA ALA A 417 5.95 -9.80 9.41
C ALA A 417 5.61 -11.29 9.60
N ASN A 418 6.56 -12.17 9.88
CA ASN A 418 6.27 -13.59 10.14
C ASN A 418 6.52 -13.98 11.61
N PHE A 419 7.02 -13.05 12.43
CA PHE A 419 7.52 -13.34 13.77
C PHE A 419 6.45 -14.01 14.65
N LEU A 420 5.28 -13.39 14.81
CA LEU A 420 4.21 -13.93 15.65
C LEU A 420 3.71 -15.30 15.16
N SER A 421 3.57 -15.48 13.84
CA SER A 421 3.15 -16.74 13.24
C SER A 421 4.16 -17.86 13.48
N ASP A 422 5.46 -17.58 13.31
CA ASP A 422 6.54 -18.55 13.54
C ASP A 422 6.69 -18.92 15.03
N CYS A 423 6.29 -17.98 15.90
CA CYS A 423 6.13 -18.17 17.33
C CYS A 423 4.83 -18.90 17.71
N GLY A 424 3.93 -19.19 16.77
CA GLY A 424 2.64 -19.84 17.09
C GLY A 424 1.67 -18.93 17.85
N VAL A 425 1.88 -17.62 17.82
CA VAL A 425 1.01 -16.61 18.42
C VAL A 425 0.05 -16.06 17.36
N GLN A 426 -1.24 -16.11 17.67
CA GLN A 426 -2.31 -15.57 16.82
C GLN A 426 -2.82 -14.25 17.42
N PRO A 427 -2.70 -13.09 16.75
CA PRO A 427 -3.19 -11.82 17.27
C PRO A 427 -4.72 -11.80 17.42
N ILE A 428 -5.25 -10.94 18.31
CA ILE A 428 -6.70 -10.84 18.59
C ILE A 428 -7.50 -10.38 17.36
N LYS A 429 -6.87 -9.57 16.48
CA LYS A 429 -7.39 -9.20 15.16
C LYS A 429 -6.31 -9.43 14.11
N GLN A 430 -6.71 -10.01 12.97
CA GLN A 430 -5.93 -9.95 11.73
C GLN A 430 -5.93 -8.49 11.24
N GLY A 431 -4.75 -7.97 10.94
CA GLY A 431 -4.59 -6.65 10.34
C GLY A 431 -4.84 -6.75 8.84
N ASP A 432 -5.76 -5.95 8.31
CA ASP A 432 -5.89 -5.77 6.87
C ASP A 432 -4.74 -4.86 6.41
N SER A 433 -3.87 -5.32 5.51
CA SER A 433 -2.92 -4.42 4.84
C SER A 433 -3.64 -3.63 3.76
N ILE A 434 -3.99 -2.38 4.03
CA ILE A 434 -4.55 -1.53 2.99
C ILE A 434 -3.37 -0.99 2.18
N SER A 435 -3.27 -1.42 0.92
CA SER A 435 -2.36 -0.82 -0.05
C SER A 435 -3.14 0.04 -1.03
N PHE A 436 -2.47 1.01 -1.61
CA PHE A 436 -3.00 1.65 -2.80
C PHE A 436 -2.78 0.71 -3.98
N GLY A 437 -3.77 0.63 -4.87
CA GLY A 437 -3.61 -0.12 -6.11
C GLY A 437 -2.55 0.55 -6.95
N ASN A 438 -1.69 -0.21 -7.63
CA ASN A 438 -0.72 0.35 -8.57
C ASN A 438 -1.44 0.71 -9.86
N PHE A 439 -1.18 1.91 -10.39
CA PHE A 439 -1.63 2.24 -11.73
C PHE A 439 -0.90 1.37 -12.74
N VAL A 440 -1.68 0.68 -13.54
CA VAL A 440 -1.21 0.06 -14.76
C VAL A 440 -1.47 1.09 -15.85
N ASN A 441 -0.43 1.42 -16.62
CA ASN A 441 -0.53 2.34 -17.75
C ASN A 441 -1.81 2.02 -18.55
N PRO A 442 -2.65 3.02 -18.83
CA PRO A 442 -3.91 2.78 -19.50
C PRO A 442 -3.61 2.28 -20.91
N ILE A 443 -4.38 1.31 -21.38
CA ILE A 443 -4.44 1.00 -22.80
C ILE A 443 -5.21 2.16 -23.43
N ILE A 444 -4.47 3.07 -24.06
CA ILE A 444 -5.03 4.19 -24.79
C ILE A 444 -5.37 3.67 -26.18
N ASP A 445 -6.65 3.52 -26.44
CA ASP A 445 -7.16 3.34 -27.80
C ASP A 445 -7.45 4.73 -28.38
N LEU A 446 -6.92 4.98 -29.58
CA LEU A 446 -7.06 6.24 -30.30
C LEU A 446 -7.93 5.95 -31.51
N ASP A 447 -9.18 6.40 -31.45
CA ASP A 447 -10.01 6.51 -32.64
C ASP A 447 -9.91 7.96 -33.14
N VAL A 448 -9.49 8.10 -34.40
CA VAL A 448 -9.29 9.39 -35.06
C VAL A 448 -10.30 9.49 -36.19
N GLU A 449 -11.23 10.42 -36.08
CA GLU A 449 -12.20 10.73 -37.15
C GLU A 449 -11.69 11.95 -37.96
N TYR A 450 -11.59 11.78 -39.29
CA TYR A 450 -10.96 12.73 -40.21
C TYR A 450 -11.94 13.67 -40.95
#